data_AF-A0A353E6V1-F1
#
_entry.id   AF-A0A353E6V1-F1
#
_cell.length_a   1.000
_cell.length_b   1.000
_cell.length_c   1.000
_cell.angle_alpha   90.00
_cell.angle_beta   90.00
_cell.angle_gamma   90.00
#
_symmetry.space_group_name_H-M   'P 1'
#
loop_
_entity.id
_entity.type
_entity.pdbx_description
1 polymer ?
#
loop_
_entity_poly.entity_id
_entity_poly.type
_entity_poly.pdbx_seq_one_letter_code
_entity_poly.pdbx_strand_id
1 'polypeptide(L)'
;MRKSFLYMVGITLLLILGFGSCGKPELKKIRGIVKNVRIDDDTLKNITVMEGEDSIVFNLEEVRYNNGVMLPNDSVIVDYVDGKNDTARAFVVTVLPKKAVTINPSDNSNQKLVTAPIKGNK
;
A
#
# COMPACT_ATOMS: atom_id res chain seq x y z
N MET A 1 6.61 58.77 6.31
CA MET A 1 6.20 57.59 7.10
C MET A 1 5.20 56.67 6.38
N ARG A 2 4.22 57.19 5.61
CA ARG A 2 3.15 56.41 4.98
C ARG A 2 3.59 55.33 3.96
N LYS A 3 4.66 55.57 3.19
CA LYS A 3 5.19 54.61 2.20
C LYS A 3 5.84 53.39 2.86
N SER A 4 6.64 53.60 3.92
CA SER A 4 7.30 52.52 4.67
C SER A 4 6.30 51.57 5.33
N PHE A 5 5.19 52.10 5.85
CA PHE A 5 4.12 51.31 6.44
C PHE A 5 3.42 50.38 5.42
N LEU A 6 3.20 50.87 4.19
CA LEU A 6 2.62 50.07 3.11
C LEU A 6 3.55 48.93 2.67
N TYR A 7 4.87 49.17 2.61
CA TYR A 7 5.83 48.11 2.33
C TYR A 7 5.87 47.05 3.43
N MET A 8 5.80 47.45 4.70
CA MET A 8 5.76 46.55 5.85
C MET A 8 4.52 45.63 5.81
N VAL A 9 3.34 46.20 5.54
CA VAL A 9 2.08 45.44 5.41
C VAL A 9 2.10 44.51 4.20
N GLY A 10 2.65 44.96 3.07
CA GLY A 10 2.77 44.12 1.87
C GLY A 10 3.68 42.90 2.08
N ILE A 11 4.82 43.09 2.77
CA ILE A 11 5.77 42.01 3.06
C ILE A 11 5.17 41.01 4.07
N THR A 12 4.47 41.49 5.10
CA THR A 12 3.80 40.58 6.06
C THR A 12 2.69 39.77 5.41
N LEU A 13 1.92 40.34 4.48
CA LEU A 13 0.90 39.60 3.74
C LEU A 13 1.48 38.50 2.85
N LEU A 14 2.60 38.78 2.16
CA LEU A 14 3.33 37.79 1.35
C LEU A 14 3.89 36.64 2.20
N LEU A 15 4.34 36.92 3.41
CA LEU A 15 4.81 35.88 4.34
C LEU A 15 3.66 34.98 4.80
N ILE A 16 2.50 35.52 5.15
CA ILE A 16 1.34 34.73 5.60
C ILE A 16 0.83 33.80 4.48
N LEU A 17 0.83 34.28 3.23
CA LEU A 17 0.42 33.48 2.07
C LEU A 17 1.46 32.42 1.68
N GLY A 18 2.75 32.66 1.95
CA GLY A 18 3.85 31.75 1.60
C GLY A 18 3.92 30.46 2.43
N PHE A 19 3.43 30.46 3.68
CA PHE A 19 3.50 29.28 4.57
C PHE A 19 2.24 28.39 4.55
N GLY A 20 1.19 28.79 3.83
CA GLY A 20 -0.09 28.07 3.82
C GLY A 20 -0.14 26.83 2.93
N SER A 21 0.83 26.64 2.02
CA SER A 21 0.80 25.58 1.02
C SER A 21 1.78 24.44 1.31
N CYS A 22 1.79 23.94 2.55
CA CYS A 22 2.27 22.59 2.82
C CYS A 22 1.03 21.74 3.12
N GLY A 23 0.39 21.26 2.05
CA GLY A 23 -0.79 20.41 2.14
C GLY A 23 -0.47 19.20 3.02
N LYS A 24 -1.22 19.03 4.11
CA LYS A 24 -1.05 17.86 4.97
C LYS A 24 -1.37 16.63 4.13
N PRO A 25 -0.54 15.57 4.21
CA PRO A 25 -0.83 14.33 3.49
C PRO A 25 -2.17 13.78 3.99
N GLU A 26 -3.10 13.55 3.06
CA GLU A 26 -4.42 13.00 3.35
C GLU A 26 -4.33 11.48 3.39
N LEU A 27 -4.84 10.88 4.47
CA LEU A 27 -4.89 9.44 4.63
C LEU A 27 -5.96 8.87 3.69
N LYS A 28 -5.55 8.02 2.77
CA LYS A 28 -6.40 7.33 1.80
C LYS A 28 -6.49 5.85 2.15
N LYS A 29 -7.53 5.19 1.62
CA LYS A 29 -7.79 3.77 1.83
C LYS A 29 -8.22 3.13 0.52
N ILE A 30 -7.65 1.97 0.22
CA ILE A 30 -8.02 1.16 -0.95
C ILE A 30 -8.29 -0.28 -0.54
N ARG A 31 -9.19 -0.95 -1.26
CA ARG A 31 -9.40 -2.39 -1.15
C ARG A 31 -9.13 -3.02 -2.50
N GLY A 32 -8.26 -4.01 -2.55
CA GLY A 32 -7.88 -4.62 -3.81
C GLY A 32 -7.22 -5.98 -3.68
N ILE A 33 -6.71 -6.47 -4.81
CA ILE A 33 -6.02 -7.76 -4.92
C ILE A 33 -4.53 -7.52 -5.12
N VAL A 34 -3.69 -8.22 -4.36
CA VAL A 34 -2.23 -8.16 -4.53
C VAL A 34 -1.84 -8.84 -5.85
N LYS A 35 -1.23 -8.09 -6.76
CA LYS A 35 -0.74 -8.61 -8.05
C LYS A 35 0.71 -9.08 -7.95
N ASN A 36 1.56 -8.30 -7.29
CA ASN A 36 2.98 -8.58 -7.17
C ASN A 36 3.48 -8.15 -5.79
N VAL A 37 4.44 -8.89 -5.24
CA VAL A 37 5.16 -8.59 -4.01
C VAL A 37 6.65 -8.57 -4.37
N ARG A 38 7.29 -7.41 -4.22
CA ARG A 38 8.74 -7.27 -4.44
C ARG A 38 9.46 -7.47 -3.12
N ILE A 39 10.32 -8.48 -3.11
CA ILE A 39 11.16 -8.85 -1.98
C ILE A 39 12.60 -8.55 -2.38
N ASP A 40 13.33 -7.96 -1.46
CA ASP A 40 14.77 -7.73 -1.56
C ASP A 40 15.41 -8.38 -0.34
N ASP A 41 16.22 -9.42 -0.58
CA ASP A 41 16.65 -10.41 0.40
C ASP A 41 15.46 -10.97 1.20
N ASP A 42 15.36 -10.61 2.49
CA ASP A 42 14.29 -11.03 3.40
C ASP A 42 13.30 -9.90 3.71
N THR A 43 13.40 -8.75 3.03
CA THR A 43 12.58 -7.56 3.29
C THR A 43 11.56 -7.34 2.18
N LEU A 44 10.28 -7.21 2.57
CA LEU A 44 9.22 -6.77 1.68
C LEU A 44 9.42 -5.28 1.39
N LYS A 45 9.74 -4.94 0.13
CA LYS A 45 9.96 -3.55 -0.27
C LYS A 45 8.69 -2.90 -0.79
N ASN A 46 8.01 -3.58 -1.71
CA ASN A 46 6.86 -3.01 -2.40
C ASN A 46 5.77 -4.06 -2.66
N ILE A 47 4.53 -3.60 -2.77
CA ILE A 47 3.44 -4.38 -3.37
C ILE A 47 2.76 -3.60 -4.47
N THR A 48 2.20 -4.33 -5.43
CA THR A 48 1.24 -3.78 -6.39
C THR A 48 -0.14 -4.32 -6.05
N VAL A 49 -1.10 -3.43 -5.81
CA VAL A 49 -2.50 -3.79 -5.54
C VAL A 49 -3.35 -3.32 -6.71
N MET A 50 -4.22 -4.20 -7.19
CA MET A 50 -5.20 -3.93 -8.24
C MET A 50 -6.55 -3.56 -7.62
N GLU A 51 -7.16 -2.50 -8.11
CA GLU A 51 -8.56 -2.14 -7.86
C GLU A 51 -9.26 -2.01 -9.22
N GLY A 52 -10.00 -3.05 -9.62
CA GLY A 52 -10.53 -3.13 -10.98
C GLY A 52 -9.40 -3.24 -12.02
N GLU A 53 -9.35 -2.30 -12.96
CA GLU A 53 -8.33 -2.23 -14.01
C GLU A 53 -7.09 -1.42 -13.58
N ASP A 54 -7.22 -0.59 -12.55
CA ASP A 54 -6.15 0.27 -12.07
C ASP A 54 -5.24 -0.48 -11.08
N SER A 55 -4.00 -0.01 -10.97
CA SER A 55 -3.01 -0.57 -10.07
C SER A 55 -2.21 0.51 -9.36
N ILE A 56 -1.96 0.31 -8.08
CA ILE A 56 -1.13 1.21 -7.27
C ILE A 56 0.06 0.43 -6.70
N VAL A 57 1.24 1.03 -6.76
CA VAL A 57 2.46 0.49 -6.14
C VAL A 57 2.65 1.15 -4.78
N PHE A 58 2.73 0.33 -3.73
CA PHE A 58 2.95 0.77 -2.36
C PHE A 58 4.36 0.44 -1.90
N ASN A 59 5.05 1.41 -1.28
CA ASN A 59 6.25 1.19 -0.48
C ASN A 59 5.85 0.68 0.92
N LEU A 60 6.55 -0.35 1.40
CA LEU A 60 6.27 -1.09 2.64
C LEU A 60 7.30 -0.90 3.76
N GLU A 61 8.24 0.04 3.63
CA GLU A 61 9.37 0.23 4.55
C GLU A 61 8.99 0.38 6.04
N GLU A 62 7.88 1.06 6.34
CA GLU A 62 7.40 1.29 7.72
C GLU A 62 5.94 0.85 7.91
N VAL A 63 5.53 -0.20 7.19
CA VAL A 63 4.15 -0.66 7.21
C VAL A 63 3.87 -1.57 8.41
N ARG A 64 2.66 -1.48 8.96
CA ARG A 64 2.12 -2.43 9.93
C ARG A 64 1.26 -3.47 9.22
N TYR A 65 1.46 -4.74 9.55
CA TYR A 65 0.73 -5.85 8.98
C TYR A 65 -0.36 -6.33 9.94
N ASN A 66 -1.60 -6.42 9.44
CA ASN A 66 -2.71 -7.02 10.15
C ASN A 66 -3.14 -8.32 9.45
N ASN A 67 -3.43 -9.36 10.25
CA ASN A 67 -3.83 -10.69 9.79
C ASN A 67 -2.77 -11.42 8.94
N GLY A 68 -1.48 -11.14 9.18
CA GLY A 68 -0.37 -11.85 8.57
C GLY A 68 0.24 -11.14 7.36
N VAL A 69 1.01 -11.90 6.59
CA VAL A 69 1.70 -11.42 5.39
C VAL A 69 0.88 -11.77 4.15
N MET A 70 0.83 -10.84 3.20
CA MET A 70 0.15 -11.03 1.93
C MET A 70 1.00 -11.77 0.92
N LEU A 71 0.33 -12.58 0.10
CA LEU A 71 0.85 -13.22 -1.09
C LEU A 71 0.12 -12.68 -2.33
N PRO A 72 0.66 -12.90 -3.54
CA PRO A 72 -0.08 -12.67 -4.77
C PRO A 72 -1.45 -13.36 -4.74
N ASN A 73 -2.46 -12.66 -5.25
CA ASN A 73 -3.89 -13.02 -5.24
C ASN A 73 -4.58 -12.94 -3.87
N ASP A 74 -3.92 -12.42 -2.84
CA ASP A 74 -4.61 -12.08 -1.58
C ASP A 74 -5.43 -10.81 -1.74
N SER A 75 -6.61 -10.80 -1.12
CA SER A 75 -7.39 -9.57 -0.96
C SER A 75 -6.86 -8.79 0.23
N VAL A 76 -6.61 -7.50 0.04
CA VAL A 76 -6.05 -6.63 1.06
C VAL A 76 -6.81 -5.31 1.14
N ILE A 77 -6.72 -4.69 2.31
CA ILE A 77 -7.05 -3.28 2.53
C ILE A 77 -5.75 -2.56 2.86
N VAL A 78 -5.48 -1.46 2.18
CA VAL A 78 -4.28 -0.65 2.40
C VAL A 78 -4.67 0.76 2.80
N ASP A 79 -4.21 1.19 3.97
CA ASP A 79 -4.26 2.60 4.40
C ASP A 79 -2.92 3.26 4.03
N TYR A 80 -2.98 4.36 3.27
CA TYR A 80 -1.81 4.94 2.62
C TYR A 80 -1.89 6.46 2.47
N VAL A 81 -0.77 7.09 2.11
CA VAL A 81 -0.71 8.47 1.61
C VAL A 81 0.01 8.49 0.27
N ASP A 82 -0.21 9.55 -0.51
CA ASP A 82 0.58 9.79 -1.71
C ASP A 82 2.07 9.88 -1.34
N GLY A 83 2.90 9.12 -2.04
CA GLY A 83 4.34 9.12 -1.85
C GLY A 83 5.05 9.90 -2.95
N LYS A 84 6.32 9.53 -3.19
CA LYS A 84 7.16 10.13 -4.24
C LYS A 84 7.37 9.13 -5.37
N ASN A 85 7.69 9.61 -6.57
CA ASN A 85 8.09 8.79 -7.72
C ASN A 85 7.04 7.72 -8.09
N ASP A 86 5.78 8.13 -8.21
CA ASP A 86 4.63 7.26 -8.57
C ASP A 86 4.39 6.07 -7.64
N THR A 87 4.91 6.14 -6.41
CA THR A 87 4.64 5.17 -5.35
C THR A 87 3.85 5.81 -4.22
N ALA A 88 2.87 5.08 -3.68
CA ALA A 88 2.18 5.44 -2.45
C ALA A 88 2.94 4.88 -1.24
N ARG A 89 2.87 5.55 -0.10
CA ARG A 89 3.44 5.03 1.16
C ARG A 89 2.33 4.35 1.95
N ALA A 90 2.46 3.05 2.18
CA ALA A 90 1.52 2.31 3.01
C ALA A 90 1.86 2.45 4.49
N PHE A 91 0.83 2.55 5.34
CA PHE A 91 0.96 2.53 6.80
C PHE A 91 0.41 1.26 7.41
N VAL A 92 -0.72 0.77 6.89
CA VAL A 92 -1.35 -0.47 7.37
C VAL A 92 -1.77 -1.28 6.17
N VAL A 93 -1.34 -2.55 6.13
CA VAL A 93 -1.83 -3.54 5.18
C VAL A 93 -2.58 -4.59 5.98
N THR A 94 -3.88 -4.70 5.73
CA THR A 94 -4.74 -5.71 6.36
C THR A 94 -5.08 -6.78 5.33
N VAL A 95 -4.61 -8.00 5.59
CA VAL A 95 -4.94 -9.17 4.76
C VAL A 95 -6.35 -9.64 5.10
N LEU A 96 -7.18 -9.82 4.07
CA LEU A 96 -8.54 -10.34 4.23
C LEU A 96 -8.50 -11.87 4.18
N PRO A 97 -9.18 -12.56 5.13
CA PRO A 97 -9.23 -14.01 5.15
C PRO A 97 -9.83 -14.58 3.86
N LYS A 98 -9.22 -15.64 3.33
CA LYS A 98 -9.81 -16.45 2.26
C LYS A 98 -10.84 -17.41 2.87
N LYS A 99 -11.89 -17.75 2.10
CA LYS A 99 -12.79 -18.84 2.49
C LYS A 99 -11.96 -20.12 2.66
N ALA A 100 -12.11 -20.78 3.80
CA ALA A 100 -11.48 -22.08 4.03
C ALA A 100 -12.07 -23.09 3.04
N VAL A 101 -11.20 -23.91 2.46
CA VAL A 101 -11.60 -25.07 1.65
C VAL A 101 -11.38 -26.31 2.50
N THR A 102 -12.45 -26.98 2.87
CA THR A 102 -12.36 -28.29 3.53
C THR A 102 -12.13 -29.34 2.45
N ILE A 103 -10.97 -29.99 2.49
CA ILE A 103 -10.69 -31.15 1.65
C ILE A 103 -11.10 -32.36 2.48
N ASN A 104 -12.08 -33.13 2.00
CA ASN A 104 -12.40 -34.42 2.59
C ASN A 104 -11.50 -35.50 1.94
N PRO A 105 -10.55 -36.10 2.67
CA PRO A 105 -9.59 -37.03 2.08
C PRO A 105 -10.23 -38.31 1.52
N SER A 106 -11.43 -38.69 1.99
CA SER A 106 -12.13 -39.89 1.52
C SER A 106 -12.69 -39.78 0.12
N ASP A 107 -12.86 -38.56 -0.40
CA ASP A 107 -13.57 -38.32 -1.66
C ASP A 107 -12.64 -38.38 -2.89
N ASN A 108 -11.35 -38.64 -2.67
CA ASN A 108 -10.34 -38.55 -3.73
C ASN A 108 -9.11 -39.44 -3.46
N SER A 109 -9.32 -40.77 -3.43
CA SER A 109 -8.28 -41.76 -3.11
C SER A 109 -7.09 -41.79 -4.08
N ASN A 110 -7.20 -41.15 -5.26
CA ASN A 110 -6.21 -41.21 -6.33
C ASN A 110 -5.62 -39.86 -6.75
N GLN A 111 -6.02 -38.73 -6.15
CA GLN A 111 -5.37 -37.45 -6.45
C GLN A 111 -4.21 -37.19 -5.49
N LYS A 112 -3.03 -37.00 -6.08
CA LYS A 112 -1.82 -36.58 -5.35
C LYS A 112 -2.14 -35.33 -4.55
N LEU A 113 -1.97 -35.40 -3.24
CA LEU A 113 -2.14 -34.26 -2.34
C LEU A 113 -1.24 -33.11 -2.81
N VAL A 114 -1.83 -32.01 -3.25
CA VAL A 114 -1.10 -30.80 -3.60
C VAL A 114 -0.97 -29.95 -2.34
N THR A 115 -0.06 -30.35 -1.46
CA THR A 115 0.29 -29.56 -0.28
C THR A 115 1.63 -28.86 -0.54
N ALA A 116 1.59 -27.52 -0.66
CA ALA A 116 2.70 -26.58 -0.91
C ALA A 116 3.12 -26.41 -2.38
N PRO A 117 3.65 -25.22 -2.78
CA PRO A 117 3.96 -24.91 -4.16
C PRO A 117 5.07 -25.83 -4.69
N ILE A 118 4.80 -26.43 -5.84
CA ILE A 118 5.73 -27.29 -6.55
C ILE A 118 6.95 -26.43 -6.95
N LYS A 119 8.11 -26.66 -6.33
CA LYS A 119 9.38 -26.11 -6.81
C LYS A 119 9.55 -26.55 -8.28
N GLY A 120 9.58 -25.59 -9.19
CA GLY A 120 9.92 -25.84 -10.59
C GLY A 120 11.32 -26.44 -10.68
N ASN A 121 11.44 -27.58 -11.34
CA ASN A 121 12.74 -28.18 -11.65
C ASN A 121 13.50 -27.25 -12.60
N LYS A 122 14.74 -26.90 -12.23
CA LYS A 122 15.79 -26.51 -13.18
C LYS A 122 16.31 -27.75 -13.88
#